data_AF-A0A367IMS1-F1
#
_entry.id   AF-A0A367IMS1-F1
#
_cell.length_a   1.000
_cell.length_b   1.000
_cell.length_c   1.000
_cell.angle_alpha   90.00
_cell.angle_beta   90.00
_cell.angle_gamma   90.00
#
_symmetry.space_group_name_H-M   'P 1'
#
loop_
_entity.id
_entity.type
_entity.pdbx_description
1 polymer ?
#
loop_
_entity_poly.entity_id
_entity_poly.type
_entity_poly.pdbx_seq_one_letter_code
_entity_poly.pdbx_strand_id
1 'polypeptide(L)'
;MADHWSNLLSCFVSYGVLERDPELFILYKSITKGCQHIYDVQRSQGLATLETIGSELKYQIKNVKPAQDAMQRRLIALSDYLGSKKQTESSLRSVERMRLSTSINRERASEAIVILENARHQENEHRHHYETLDENLRQDIEYKYKPHVAQDLTLALKEYATSQLLLEKKKLTIWQEMLKIK
;
A
#
# COMPACT_ATOMS: atom_id res chain seq x y z
N MET A 1 -26.00 -0.71 9.17
CA MET A 1 -26.27 -1.36 10.48
C MET A 1 -26.53 -0.34 11.59
N ALA A 2 -25.76 0.75 11.71
CA ALA A 2 -25.97 1.78 12.74
C ALA A 2 -27.39 2.39 12.74
N ASP A 3 -27.99 2.58 11.56
CA ASP A 3 -29.33 3.16 11.41
C ASP A 3 -30.45 2.30 12.02
N HIS A 4 -30.23 0.98 12.14
CA HIS A 4 -31.25 0.06 12.64
C HIS A 4 -31.42 0.22 14.15
N TRP A 5 -30.32 0.44 14.89
CA TRP A 5 -30.39 0.75 16.32
C TRP A 5 -31.04 2.10 16.58
N SER A 6 -30.74 3.11 15.77
CA SER A 6 -31.37 4.44 15.89
C SER A 6 -32.89 4.36 15.72
N ASN A 7 -33.37 3.58 14.75
CA ASN A 7 -34.80 3.37 14.55
C ASN A 7 -35.43 2.59 15.71
N LEU A 8 -34.79 1.51 16.15
CA LEU A 8 -35.25 0.69 17.26
C LEU A 8 -35.34 1.50 18.57
N LEU A 9 -34.34 2.36 18.83
CA LEU A 9 -34.30 3.29 19.94
C LEU A 9 -35.53 4.21 19.93
N SER A 10 -35.81 4.83 18.78
CA SER A 10 -36.97 5.71 18.60
C SER A 10 -38.29 5.00 18.89
N CYS A 11 -38.43 3.75 18.44
CA CYS A 11 -39.60 2.92 18.71
C CYS A 11 -39.78 2.64 20.21
N PHE A 12 -38.74 2.19 20.92
CA PHE A 12 -38.84 1.89 22.35
C PHE A 12 -39.08 3.13 23.21
N VAL A 13 -38.51 4.27 22.83
CA VAL A 13 -38.82 5.56 23.48
C VAL A 13 -40.31 5.89 23.31
N SER A 14 -40.82 5.76 22.08
CA SER A 14 -42.23 6.05 21.77
C SER A 14 -43.19 5.13 22.51
N TYR A 15 -42.88 3.83 22.59
CA TYR A 15 -43.68 2.87 23.35
C TYR A 15 -43.61 3.13 24.86
N GLY A 16 -42.43 3.44 25.40
CA GLY A 16 -42.28 3.81 26.80
C GLY A 16 -43.14 5.01 27.20
N VAL A 17 -43.22 6.05 26.38
CA VAL A 17 -44.04 7.24 26.69
C VAL A 17 -45.53 6.92 26.74
N LEU A 18 -45.99 5.93 25.98
CA LEU A 18 -47.40 5.52 25.94
C LEU A 18 -47.74 4.46 26.99
N GLU A 19 -46.73 3.89 27.64
CA GLU A 19 -46.91 2.76 28.55
C GLU A 19 -47.50 3.21 29.89
N ARG A 20 -48.55 2.50 30.33
CA ARG A 20 -49.24 2.77 31.59
C ARG A 20 -48.79 1.85 32.71
N ASP A 21 -48.30 0.66 32.36
CA ASP A 21 -47.73 -0.26 33.32
C ASP A 21 -46.32 0.20 33.76
N PRO A 22 -46.09 0.48 35.05
CA PRO A 22 -44.80 0.99 35.51
C PRO A 22 -43.62 0.04 35.29
N GLU A 23 -43.84 -1.28 35.35
CA GLU A 23 -42.78 -2.29 35.17
C GLU A 23 -42.39 -2.35 33.69
N LEU A 24 -43.38 -2.34 32.80
CA LEU A 24 -43.16 -2.34 31.36
C LEU A 24 -42.52 -1.02 30.88
N PHE A 25 -42.87 0.11 31.49
CA PHE A 25 -42.18 1.39 31.26
C PHE A 25 -40.69 1.32 31.62
N ILE A 26 -40.36 0.76 32.79
CA ILE A 26 -38.97 0.58 33.24
C ILE A 26 -38.21 -0.34 32.29
N LEU A 27 -38.86 -1.43 31.83
CA LEU A 27 -38.30 -2.35 30.87
C LEU A 27 -37.97 -1.65 29.54
N TYR A 28 -38.91 -0.91 28.93
CA TYR A 28 -38.66 -0.18 27.68
C TYR A 28 -37.54 0.85 27.81
N LYS A 29 -37.48 1.57 28.94
CA LYS A 29 -36.40 2.52 29.22
C LYS A 29 -35.04 1.83 29.32
N SER A 30 -34.99 0.66 29.96
CA SER A 30 -33.76 -0.11 30.11
C SER A 30 -33.30 -0.72 28.78
N ILE A 31 -34.22 -1.27 27.98
CA ILE A 31 -33.94 -1.73 26.62
C ILE A 31 -33.39 -0.59 25.76
N THR A 32 -34.02 0.58 25.82
CA THR A 32 -33.55 1.79 25.10
C THR A 32 -32.10 2.11 25.46
N LYS A 33 -31.76 2.15 26.76
CA LYS A 33 -30.37 2.41 27.20
C LYS A 33 -29.41 1.34 26.69
N GLY A 34 -29.77 0.06 26.77
CA GLY A 34 -28.96 -1.04 26.26
C GLY A 34 -28.70 -0.93 24.76
N CYS A 35 -29.74 -0.64 23.96
CA CYS A 35 -29.61 -0.40 22.52
C CYS A 35 -28.70 0.79 22.20
N GLN A 36 -28.76 1.87 22.99
CA GLN A 36 -27.88 3.03 22.84
C GLN A 36 -26.43 2.64 23.09
N HIS A 37 -26.16 1.89 24.15
CA HIS A 37 -24.81 1.40 24.43
C HIS A 37 -24.28 0.45 23.36
N ILE A 38 -25.13 -0.41 22.78
CA ILE A 38 -24.75 -1.26 21.64
C ILE A 38 -24.42 -0.41 20.41
N TYR A 39 -25.23 0.60 20.11
CA TYR A 39 -24.97 1.55 19.02
C TYR A 39 -23.61 2.25 19.19
N ASP A 40 -23.30 2.73 20.39
CA ASP A 40 -22.02 3.40 20.68
C ASP A 40 -20.82 2.43 20.53
N VAL A 41 -20.99 1.17 20.94
CA VAL A 41 -19.97 0.13 20.73
C VAL A 41 -19.75 -0.12 19.24
N GLN A 42 -20.81 -0.28 18.44
CA GLN A 42 -20.68 -0.49 17.00
C GLN A 42 -20.02 0.69 16.28
N ARG A 43 -20.35 1.92 16.68
CA ARG A 43 -19.65 3.11 16.20
C ARG A 43 -18.17 3.06 16.54
N SER A 44 -17.83 2.68 17.77
CA SER A 44 -16.43 2.51 18.21
C SER A 44 -15.72 1.41 17.42
N GLN A 45 -16.40 0.31 17.07
CA GLN A 45 -15.86 -0.74 16.20
C GLN A 45 -15.53 -0.19 14.81
N GLY A 46 -16.41 0.64 14.23
CA GLY A 46 -16.16 1.30 12.95
C GLY A 46 -14.95 2.24 12.99
N LEU A 47 -14.81 3.01 14.07
CA LEU A 47 -13.64 3.88 14.28
C LEU A 47 -12.35 3.06 14.42
N ALA A 48 -12.37 2.01 15.25
CA ALA A 48 -11.22 1.12 15.40
C ALA A 48 -10.77 0.52 14.06
N THR A 49 -11.70 0.10 13.20
CA THR A 49 -11.37 -0.38 11.85
C THR A 49 -10.69 0.69 11.00
N LEU A 50 -11.20 1.92 11.05
CA LEU A 50 -10.66 3.03 10.25
C LEU A 50 -9.28 3.48 10.73
N GLU A 51 -9.08 3.53 12.04
CA GLU A 51 -7.86 4.03 12.68
C GLU A 51 -6.72 3.00 12.65
N THR A 52 -7.04 1.70 12.66
CA THR A 52 -6.04 0.62 12.58
C THR A 52 -5.78 0.24 11.11
N ILE A 53 -6.52 -0.73 10.59
CA ILE A 53 -6.34 -1.26 9.22
C ILE A 53 -6.52 -0.16 8.18
N GLY A 54 -7.52 0.72 8.35
CA GLY A 54 -7.81 1.77 7.38
C GLY A 54 -6.69 2.80 7.24
N SER A 55 -6.00 3.15 8.33
CA SER A 55 -4.87 4.08 8.29
C SER A 55 -3.62 3.40 7.72
N GLU A 56 -3.40 2.15 8.09
CA GLU A 56 -2.27 1.34 7.61
C GLU A 56 -2.35 1.11 6.10
N LEU A 57 -3.51 0.72 5.57
CA LEU A 57 -3.69 0.57 4.12
C LEU A 57 -3.42 1.87 3.37
N LYS A 58 -3.85 3.02 3.91
CA LYS A 58 -3.56 4.33 3.31
C LYS A 58 -2.06 4.64 3.34
N TYR A 59 -1.37 4.28 4.42
CA TYR A 59 0.07 4.44 4.53
C TYR A 59 0.79 3.58 3.48
N GLN A 60 0.43 2.31 3.36
CA GLN A 60 1.06 1.42 2.38
C GLN A 60 0.79 1.81 0.93
N ILE A 61 -0.42 2.26 0.60
CA ILE A 61 -0.73 2.81 -0.74
C ILE A 61 0.18 4.00 -1.07
N LYS A 62 0.47 4.87 -0.11
CA LYS A 62 1.40 6.00 -0.32
C LYS A 62 2.83 5.51 -0.56
N ASN A 63 3.26 4.45 0.12
CA ASN A 63 4.62 3.90 -0.02
C ASN A 63 4.83 3.10 -1.31
N VAL A 64 3.77 2.57 -1.93
CA VAL A 64 3.86 1.91 -3.24
C VAL A 64 4.35 2.87 -4.33
N LYS A 65 3.94 4.15 -4.27
CA LYS A 65 4.23 5.11 -5.34
C LYS A 65 5.73 5.40 -5.50
N PRO A 66 6.51 5.70 -4.44
CA PRO A 66 7.97 5.80 -4.55
C PRO A 66 8.64 4.55 -5.11
N ALA A 67 8.15 3.35 -4.76
CA ALA A 67 8.66 2.09 -5.27
C ALA A 67 8.41 1.96 -6.78
N GLN A 68 7.22 2.33 -7.23
CA GLN A 68 6.86 2.39 -8.65
C GLN A 68 7.75 3.40 -9.41
N ASP A 69 7.95 4.60 -8.87
CA ASP A 69 8.82 5.62 -9.48
C ASP A 69 10.27 5.11 -9.59
N ALA A 70 10.76 4.37 -8.59
CA ALA A 70 12.09 3.77 -8.62
C ALA A 70 12.22 2.66 -9.68
N MET A 71 11.20 1.81 -9.82
CA MET A 71 11.13 0.82 -10.91
C MET A 71 11.12 1.48 -12.29
N GLN A 72 10.41 2.60 -12.43
CA GLN A 72 10.36 3.35 -13.68
C GLN A 72 11.72 3.98 -14.01
N ARG A 73 12.44 4.55 -13.03
CA ARG A 73 13.81 5.04 -13.21
C ARG A 73 14.76 3.94 -13.68
N ARG A 74 14.67 2.75 -13.09
CA ARG A 74 15.44 1.57 -13.54
C ARG A 74 15.12 1.18 -14.98
N LEU A 75 13.84 1.20 -15.36
CA LEU A 75 13.42 0.87 -16.73
C LEU A 75 14.01 1.85 -17.75
N ILE A 76 14.01 3.15 -17.43
CA ILE A 76 14.63 4.18 -18.28
C ILE A 76 16.13 3.91 -18.43
N ALA A 77 16.85 3.70 -17.32
CA ALA A 77 18.29 3.42 -17.36
C ALA A 77 18.62 2.13 -18.15
N LEU A 78 17.78 1.09 -18.03
CA LEU A 78 17.92 -0.12 -18.83
C LEU A 78 17.74 0.17 -20.33
N SER A 79 16.75 0.99 -20.69
CA SER A 79 16.51 1.39 -22.08
C SER A 79 17.71 2.17 -22.64
N ASP A 80 18.28 3.09 -21.87
CA ASP A 80 19.45 3.89 -22.27
C ASP A 80 20.70 3.01 -22.45
N TYR A 81 20.90 2.04 -21.55
CA TYR A 81 21.96 1.05 -21.68
C TYR A 81 21.79 0.17 -22.94
N LEU A 82 20.58 -0.35 -23.20
CA LEU A 82 20.32 -1.15 -24.39
C LEU A 82 20.47 -0.33 -25.68
N GLY A 83 20.07 0.94 -25.65
CA GLY A 83 20.25 1.88 -26.76
C GLY A 83 21.73 2.13 -27.08
N SER A 84 22.54 2.44 -26.06
CA SER A 84 23.98 2.66 -26.21
C SER A 84 24.72 1.39 -26.64
N LYS A 85 24.35 0.21 -26.10
CA LYS A 85 24.89 -1.08 -26.54
C LYS A 85 24.64 -1.35 -28.02
N LYS A 86 23.41 -1.10 -28.50
CA LYS A 86 23.07 -1.25 -29.92
C LYS A 86 23.89 -0.29 -30.80
N GLN A 87 24.15 0.92 -30.31
CA GLN A 87 25.01 1.89 -31.01
C GLN A 87 26.47 1.39 -31.08
N THR A 88 27.02 0.86 -29.99
CA THR A 88 28.35 0.24 -29.98
C THR A 88 28.45 -0.91 -30.99
N GLU A 89 27.47 -1.82 -31.01
CA GLU A 89 27.43 -2.93 -31.96
C GLU A 89 27.39 -2.45 -33.42
N SER A 90 26.62 -1.39 -33.69
CA SER A 90 26.55 -0.75 -35.01
C SER A 90 27.90 -0.13 -35.43
N SER A 91 28.53 0.63 -34.53
CA SER A 91 29.85 1.23 -34.75
C SER A 91 30.93 0.17 -34.97
N LEU A 92 30.90 -0.93 -34.20
CA LEU A 92 31.83 -2.04 -34.34
C LEU A 92 31.74 -2.69 -35.73
N ARG A 93 30.51 -2.98 -36.19
CA ARG A 93 30.28 -3.52 -37.55
C ARG A 93 30.73 -2.55 -38.64
N SER A 94 30.65 -1.24 -38.40
CA SER A 94 31.16 -0.22 -39.34
C SER A 94 32.69 -0.31 -39.47
N VAL A 95 33.39 -0.35 -38.34
CA VAL A 95 34.85 -0.50 -38.28
C VAL A 95 35.30 -1.81 -38.92
N GLU A 96 34.63 -2.92 -38.62
CA GLU A 96 34.93 -4.24 -39.21
C GLU A 96 34.79 -4.25 -40.74
N ARG A 97 33.72 -3.62 -41.27
CA ARG A 97 33.52 -3.49 -42.71
C ARG A 97 34.63 -2.68 -43.38
N MET A 98 35.06 -1.58 -42.76
CA MET A 98 36.19 -0.78 -43.26
C MET A 98 37.52 -1.53 -43.19
N ARG A 99 37.71 -2.39 -42.19
CA ARG A 99 38.91 -3.23 -42.09
C ARG A 99 38.99 -4.27 -43.22
N LEU A 100 37.85 -4.75 -43.70
CA LEU A 100 37.76 -5.74 -44.77
C LEU A 100 37.79 -5.13 -46.18
N SER A 101 37.75 -3.81 -46.33
CA SER A 101 37.73 -3.17 -47.65
C SER A 101 39.12 -3.15 -48.30
N THR A 102 39.15 -3.42 -49.61
CA THR A 102 40.39 -3.53 -50.41
C THR A 102 41.13 -2.19 -50.59
N SER A 103 40.45 -1.07 -50.32
CA SER A 103 41.02 0.28 -50.26
C SER A 103 40.53 0.96 -48.97
N ILE A 104 41.46 1.38 -48.11
CA ILE A 104 41.18 1.98 -46.81
C ILE A 104 41.55 3.47 -46.87
N ASN A 105 40.55 4.34 -46.72
CA ASN A 105 40.81 5.76 -46.47
C ASN A 105 41.18 5.94 -44.98
N ARG A 106 42.39 6.43 -44.73
CA ARG A 106 42.97 6.51 -43.38
C ARG A 106 42.24 7.51 -42.48
N GLU A 107 41.79 8.65 -43.02
CA GLU A 107 41.00 9.62 -42.24
C GLU A 107 39.68 8.99 -41.78
N ARG A 108 38.94 8.34 -42.69
CA ARG A 108 37.65 7.70 -42.35
C ARG A 108 37.80 6.54 -41.37
N ALA A 109 38.87 5.75 -41.50
CA ALA A 109 39.15 4.67 -40.55
C ALA A 109 39.42 5.24 -39.15
N SER A 110 40.19 6.32 -39.05
CA SER A 110 40.50 6.98 -37.78
C SER A 110 39.25 7.58 -37.14
N GLU A 111 38.40 8.25 -37.93
CA GLU A 111 37.12 8.79 -37.48
C GLU A 111 36.18 7.70 -36.93
N ALA A 112 36.07 6.57 -37.65
CA ALA A 112 35.24 5.45 -37.22
C ALA A 112 35.72 4.78 -35.93
N ILE A 113 37.03 4.72 -35.72
CA ILE A 113 37.62 4.24 -34.46
C ILE A 113 37.24 5.18 -33.31
N VAL A 114 37.35 6.50 -33.49
CA VAL A 114 36.94 7.49 -32.49
C VAL A 114 35.44 7.38 -32.16
N ILE A 115 34.58 7.20 -33.17
CA ILE A 115 33.14 6.99 -32.96
C ILE A 115 32.88 5.71 -32.16
N LEU A 116 33.60 4.62 -32.43
CA LEU A 116 33.48 3.38 -31.68
C LEU A 116 33.94 3.53 -30.23
N GLU A 117 35.04 4.24 -29.99
CA GLU A 117 35.55 4.51 -28.63
C GLU A 117 34.55 5.35 -27.82
N ASN A 118 33.99 6.41 -28.41
CA ASN A 118 32.96 7.21 -27.77
C ASN A 118 31.70 6.39 -27.46
N ALA A 119 31.26 5.53 -28.39
CA ALA A 119 30.10 4.65 -28.17
C ALA A 119 30.35 3.68 -27.00
N ARG A 120 31.55 3.07 -26.93
CA ARG A 120 31.94 2.20 -25.82
C ARG A 120 31.99 2.92 -24.48
N HIS A 121 32.48 4.16 -24.47
CA HIS A 121 32.50 4.97 -23.27
C HIS A 121 31.08 5.24 -22.75
N GLN A 122 30.19 5.71 -23.62
CA GLN A 122 28.78 5.93 -23.28
C GLN A 122 28.06 4.66 -22.84
N GLU A 123 28.31 3.52 -23.49
CA GLU A 123 27.75 2.23 -23.06
C GLU A 123 28.19 1.87 -21.64
N ASN A 124 29.48 2.07 -21.32
CA ASN A 124 29.99 1.78 -19.98
C ASN A 124 29.36 2.69 -18.92
N GLU A 125 29.17 3.98 -19.22
CA GLU A 125 28.49 4.91 -18.32
C GLU A 125 27.03 4.51 -18.07
N HIS A 126 26.26 4.24 -19.13
CA HIS A 126 24.87 3.81 -18.97
C HIS A 126 24.76 2.45 -18.27
N ARG A 127 25.68 1.52 -18.54
CA ARG A 127 25.74 0.24 -17.84
C ARG A 127 25.94 0.44 -16.33
N HIS A 128 26.94 1.23 -15.95
CA HIS A 128 27.23 1.48 -14.54
C HIS A 128 26.06 2.18 -13.83
N HIS A 129 25.42 3.13 -14.50
CA HIS A 129 24.23 3.80 -14.00
C HIS A 129 23.07 2.81 -13.78
N TYR A 130 22.79 1.95 -14.76
CA TYR A 130 21.77 0.91 -14.65
C TYR A 130 22.07 -0.08 -13.52
N GLU A 131 23.29 -0.61 -13.43
CA GLU A 131 23.69 -1.59 -12.40
C GLU A 131 23.55 -1.00 -10.99
N THR A 132 23.93 0.28 -10.81
CA THR A 132 23.78 0.99 -9.54
C THR A 132 22.31 1.12 -9.15
N LEU A 133 21.44 1.49 -10.09
CA LEU A 133 20.00 1.60 -9.83
C LEU A 133 19.35 0.23 -9.56
N ASP A 134 19.77 -0.80 -10.29
CA ASP A 134 19.29 -2.18 -10.11
C ASP A 134 19.60 -2.71 -8.71
N GLU A 135 20.85 -2.56 -8.28
CA GLU A 135 21.29 -3.02 -6.97
C GLU A 135 20.61 -2.25 -5.84
N ASN A 136 20.54 -0.92 -5.94
CA ASN A 136 19.86 -0.09 -4.93
C ASN A 136 18.37 -0.46 -4.84
N LEU A 137 17.68 -0.63 -5.97
CA LEU A 137 16.27 -1.00 -5.99
C LEU A 137 16.06 -2.39 -5.38
N ARG A 138 16.91 -3.36 -5.71
CA ARG A 138 16.86 -4.71 -5.16
C ARG A 138 17.00 -4.70 -3.64
N GLN A 139 17.98 -3.94 -3.13
CA GLN A 139 18.20 -3.82 -1.68
C GLN A 139 17.00 -3.15 -1.00
N ASP A 140 16.49 -2.05 -1.56
CA ASP A 140 15.36 -1.34 -0.99
C ASP A 140 14.08 -2.19 -0.98
N ILE A 141 13.81 -2.96 -2.03
CA ILE A 141 12.63 -3.84 -2.08
C ILE A 141 12.75 -5.01 -1.10
N GLU A 142 13.86 -5.76 -1.17
CA GLU A 142 13.99 -7.02 -0.42
C GLU A 142 14.22 -6.80 1.07
N TYR A 143 15.04 -5.81 1.44
CA TYR A 143 15.47 -5.64 2.83
C TYR A 143 14.75 -4.53 3.58
N LYS A 144 14.08 -3.61 2.89
CA LYS A 144 13.34 -2.51 3.54
C LYS A 144 11.85 -2.63 3.29
N TYR A 145 11.41 -2.55 2.04
CA TYR A 145 9.98 -2.45 1.72
C TYR A 145 9.19 -3.69 2.15
N LYS A 146 9.55 -4.89 1.67
CA LYS A 146 8.78 -6.11 1.98
C LYS A 146 8.71 -6.43 3.49
N PRO A 147 9.82 -6.38 4.24
CA PRO A 147 9.77 -6.69 5.68
C PRO A 147 8.96 -5.67 6.47
N HIS A 148 9.12 -4.36 6.19
CA HIS A 148 8.36 -3.32 6.88
C HIS A 148 6.86 -3.42 6.59
N VAL A 149 6.46 -3.59 5.33
CA VAL A 149 5.03 -3.77 4.97
C VAL A 149 4.41 -4.94 5.72
N ALA A 150 5.10 -6.09 5.76
CA ALA A 150 4.60 -7.27 6.46
C ALA A 150 4.50 -7.04 7.98
N GLN A 151 5.51 -6.39 8.56
CA GLN A 151 5.54 -6.06 9.98
C GLN A 151 4.43 -5.08 10.37
N ASP A 152 4.30 -3.97 9.65
CA ASP A 152 3.33 -2.91 9.93
C ASP A 152 1.88 -3.42 9.78
N LEU A 153 1.59 -4.18 8.72
CA LEU A 153 0.28 -4.81 8.54
C LEU A 153 -0.02 -5.82 9.65
N THR A 154 0.97 -6.60 10.08
CA THR A 154 0.79 -7.56 11.18
C THR A 154 0.48 -6.85 12.50
N LEU A 155 1.16 -5.74 12.77
CA LEU A 155 0.90 -4.91 13.95
C LEU A 155 -0.50 -4.29 13.90
N ALA A 156 -0.87 -3.68 12.78
CA ALA A 156 -2.20 -3.09 12.59
C ALA A 156 -3.32 -4.14 12.73
N LEU A 157 -3.13 -5.35 12.19
CA LEU A 157 -4.08 -6.45 12.35
C LEU A 157 -4.21 -6.91 13.80
N LYS A 158 -3.09 -6.98 14.54
CA LYS A 158 -3.09 -7.34 15.95
C LYS A 158 -3.82 -6.30 16.80
N GLU A 159 -3.58 -5.02 16.53
CA GLU A 159 -4.24 -3.91 17.21
C GLU A 159 -5.75 -3.89 16.91
N TYR A 160 -6.12 -4.07 15.65
CA TYR A 160 -7.52 -4.24 15.24
C TYR A 160 -8.19 -5.39 15.99
N ALA A 161 -7.60 -6.59 15.95
CA ALA A 161 -8.16 -7.77 16.59
C ALA A 161 -8.33 -7.59 18.10
N THR A 162 -7.35 -6.96 18.75
CA THR A 162 -7.38 -6.67 20.19
C THR A 162 -8.52 -5.68 20.51
N SER A 163 -8.65 -4.63 19.71
CA SER A 163 -9.71 -3.62 19.85
C SER A 163 -11.10 -4.22 19.64
N GLN A 164 -11.29 -5.04 18.59
CA GLN A 164 -12.55 -5.71 18.32
C GLN A 164 -12.91 -6.69 19.44
N LEU A 165 -11.95 -7.46 19.95
CA LEU A 165 -12.19 -8.38 21.06
C LEU A 165 -12.67 -7.65 22.31
N LEU A 166 -12.05 -6.52 22.65
CA LEU A 166 -12.44 -5.71 23.81
C LEU A 166 -13.85 -5.12 23.64
N LEU A 167 -14.18 -4.64 22.44
CA LEU A 167 -15.49 -4.08 22.13
C LEU A 167 -16.59 -5.15 22.11
N GLU A 168 -16.30 -6.35 21.60
CA GLU A 168 -17.25 -7.48 21.66
C GLU A 168 -17.45 -7.98 23.10
N LYS A 169 -16.41 -7.99 23.94
CA LYS A 169 -16.57 -8.26 25.38
C LYS A 169 -17.48 -7.22 26.06
N LYS A 170 -17.30 -5.93 25.74
CA LYS A 170 -18.17 -4.86 26.26
C LYS A 170 -19.62 -5.04 25.80
N LYS A 171 -19.83 -5.39 24.53
CA LYS A 171 -21.15 -5.70 23.97
C LYS A 171 -21.80 -6.87 24.70
N LEU A 172 -21.06 -7.93 25.01
CA LEU A 172 -21.56 -9.07 25.79
C LEU A 172 -22.01 -8.64 27.19
N THR A 173 -21.24 -7.80 27.88
CA THR A 173 -21.63 -7.25 29.19
C THR A 173 -22.95 -6.48 29.11
N ILE A 174 -23.12 -5.64 28.09
CA ILE A 174 -24.38 -4.88 27.88
C ILE A 174 -25.56 -5.85 27.70
N TRP A 175 -25.40 -6.89 26.89
CA TRP A 175 -26.45 -7.91 26.72
C TRP A 175 -26.79 -8.62 28.03
N GLN A 176 -25.80 -8.96 28.84
CA GLN A 176 -26.02 -9.58 30.14
C GLN A 176 -26.75 -8.66 31.12
N GLU A 177 -26.46 -7.36 31.10
CA GLU A 177 -27.16 -6.37 31.92
C GLU A 177 -28.62 -6.22 31.49
N MET A 178 -28.88 -6.18 30.18
CA MET A 178 -30.24 -6.14 29.64
C MET A 178 -31.06 -7.38 30.02
N LEU A 179 -30.44 -8.57 30.07
CA LEU A 179 -31.14 -9.81 30.43
C LEU A 179 -31.39 -9.96 31.94
N LYS A 180 -30.68 -9.19 32.78
CA LYS A 180 -30.83 -9.23 34.24
C LYS A 180 -31.93 -8.31 34.77
N ILE A 181 -32.62 -7.58 33.90
CA ILE A 181 -33.78 -6.77 34.27
C ILE A 181 -34.87 -7.73 34.76
N LYS A 182 -35.07 -7.75 36.08
CA LYS A 182 -36.20 -8.41 36.74
C LYS A 182 -37.33 -7.42 36.90
#